data_AF-G7VPN6-F1
#
_entry.id   AF-G7VPN6-F1
#
_cell.length_a   1.000
_cell.length_b   1.000
_cell.length_c   1.000
_cell.angle_alpha   90.00
_cell.angle_beta   90.00
_cell.angle_gamma   90.00
#
_symmetry.space_group_name_H-M   'P 1'
#
loop_
_entity.id
_entity.type
_entity.pdbx_description
1 polymer ?
#
loop_
_entity_poly.entity_id
_entity_poly.type
_entity_poly.pdbx_seq_one_letter_code
_entity_poly.pdbx_strand_id
1 'polypeptide(L)' 'MIPVKRNRRASVPYDQDVYKERHLIESFFYKVRHYRRLATRYDKLACSFKAFLTLASIMVWLA' A
#
# COMPACT_ATOMS: atom_id res chain seq x y z
N MET A 1 12.49 -2.30 -6.43
CA MET A 1 13.80 -2.53 -5.78
C MET A 1 13.70 -2.14 -4.32
N ILE A 2 14.32 -2.91 -3.42
CA ILE A 2 14.35 -2.58 -1.98
C ILE A 2 15.71 -1.92 -1.73
N PRO A 3 15.77 -0.73 -1.12
CA PRO A 3 17.03 -0.05 -0.86
C PRO A 3 17.88 -0.90 0.06
N VAL A 4 19.17 -0.89 -0.22
CA VAL A 4 20.15 -1.57 0.61
C VAL A 4 20.24 -0.90 1.98
N LYS A 5 20.37 -1.75 3.02
CA LYS A 5 20.51 -1.29 4.41
C LYS A 5 21.71 -0.34 4.51
N ARG A 6 21.54 0.79 5.23
CA ARG A 6 22.54 1.86 5.36
C ARG A 6 23.96 1.40 5.72
N ASN A 7 24.09 0.27 6.43
CA ASN A 7 25.37 -0.29 6.87
C ASN A 7 26.03 -1.25 5.85
N ARG A 8 25.47 -1.40 4.64
CA ARG A 8 26.03 -2.27 3.59
C ARG A 8 27.17 -1.55 2.87
N ARG A 9 28.35 -2.19 2.79
CA ARG A 9 29.55 -1.62 2.13
C ARG A 9 29.38 -1.42 0.61
N ALA A 10 28.54 -2.20 -0.04
CA ALA A 10 28.22 -2.07 -1.46
C ALA A 10 26.82 -1.48 -1.63
N SER A 11 26.75 -0.26 -2.16
CA SER A 11 25.47 0.36 -2.53
C SER A 11 25.05 -0.16 -3.91
N VAL A 12 23.82 -0.66 -4.02
CA VAL A 12 23.21 -0.98 -5.32
C VAL A 12 22.39 0.24 -5.73
N PRO A 13 22.55 0.77 -6.96
CA PRO A 13 21.70 1.85 -7.43
C PRO A 13 20.24 1.38 -7.43
N TYR A 14 19.38 2.17 -6.80
CA TYR A 14 17.94 1.98 -6.81
C TYR A 14 17.29 3.30 -7.16
N ASP A 15 16.23 3.25 -7.96
CA ASP A 15 15.44 4.43 -8.27
C ASP A 15 14.72 4.94 -7.01
N GLN A 16 15.15 6.10 -6.53
CA GLN A 16 14.56 6.73 -5.35
C GLN A 16 13.11 7.15 -5.60
N ASP A 17 12.79 7.58 -6.81
CA ASP A 17 11.44 7.99 -7.19
C ASP A 17 10.46 6.81 -7.16
N VAL A 18 10.84 5.68 -7.78
CA VAL A 18 10.06 4.44 -7.72
C VAL A 18 9.91 3.94 -6.28
N TYR A 19 10.94 4.11 -5.45
CA TYR A 19 10.86 3.74 -4.03
C TYR A 19 9.92 4.66 -3.23
N LYS A 20 9.90 5.96 -3.51
CA LYS A 20 8.95 6.92 -2.92
C LYS A 20 7.51 6.60 -3.28
N GLU A 21 7.24 6.30 -4.55
CA GLU A 21 5.88 5.90 -4.99
C GLU A 21 5.41 4.66 -4.27
N ARG A 22 6.31 3.70 -4.05
CA ARG A 22 6.02 2.47 -3.31
C ARG A 22 5.62 2.74 -1.86
N HIS A 23 6.24 3.73 -1.22
CA HIS A 23 5.88 4.14 0.14
C HIS A 23 4.43 4.67 0.23
N LEU A 24 3.96 5.41 -0.79
CA LEU A 24 2.58 5.89 -0.86
C LEU A 24 1.59 4.71 -0.94
N ILE A 25 1.91 3.72 -1.76
CA ILE A 25 1.12 2.49 -1.90
C ILE A 25 1.10 1.71 -0.59
N GLU A 26 2.24 1.54 0.07
CA GLU A 26 2.34 0.85 1.36
C GLU A 26 1.56 1.58 2.46
N SER A 27 1.64 2.92 2.51
CA SER A 27 0.87 3.74 3.46
C SER A 27 -0.63 3.63 3.22
N PHE A 28 -1.06 3.60 1.94
CA PHE A 28 -2.44 3.33 1.58
C PHE A 28 -2.91 1.96 2.08
N PHE A 29 -2.15 0.89 1.81
CA PHE A 29 -2.52 -0.46 2.27
C PHE A 29 -2.45 -0.61 3.79
N TYR A 30 -1.56 0.11 4.46
CA TYR A 30 -1.50 0.18 5.91
C TYR A 30 -2.79 0.78 6.47
N LYS A 31 -3.26 1.92 5.93
CA LYS A 31 -4.55 2.51 6.27
C LYS A 31 -5.72 1.57 5.94
N VAL A 32 -5.68 0.89 4.80
CA VAL A 32 -6.72 -0.07 4.37
C VAL A 32 -6.80 -1.28 5.31
N ARG A 33 -5.67 -1.77 5.86
CA ARG A 33 -5.67 -2.91 6.80
C ARG A 33 -6.36 -2.58 8.13
N HIS A 34 -6.47 -1.32 8.52
CA HIS A 34 -7.29 -0.93 9.68
C HIS A 34 -8.77 -1.23 9.46
N TYR A 35 -9.25 -1.26 8.22
CA TYR A 35 -10.58 -1.74 7.89
C TYR A 35 -10.60 -3.26 7.92
N ARG A 36 -10.88 -3.81 9.11
CA ARG A 36 -10.95 -5.25 9.42
C ARG A 36 -11.71 -6.08 8.37
N ARG A 37 -12.76 -5.48 7.77
CA ARG A 37 -13.62 -6.06 6.73
C ARG A 37 -12.90 -6.30 5.39
N LEU A 38 -11.97 -5.41 5.02
CA LEU A 38 -11.11 -5.57 3.85
C LEU A 38 -9.97 -6.55 4.12
N ALA A 39 -9.38 -6.51 5.32
CA ALA A 39 -8.23 -7.35 5.69
C ALA A 39 -8.55 -8.85 5.81
N THR A 40 -9.78 -9.21 6.21
CA THR A 40 -10.18 -10.62 6.38
C THR A 40 -10.66 -11.28 5.08
N ARG A 41 -10.70 -10.54 3.95
CA ARG A 41 -11.07 -11.06 2.62
C ARG A 41 -12.36 -11.91 2.64
N TYR A 42 -13.32 -11.55 3.50
CA TYR A 42 -14.63 -12.22 3.59
C TYR A 42 -15.47 -12.03 2.33
N ASP A 43 -15.11 -11.04 1.53
CA ASP A 43 -15.81 -10.68 0.32
C ASP A 43 -15.44 -11.64 -0.82
N LYS A 44 -16.29 -12.65 -1.04
CA LYS A 44 -16.11 -13.65 -2.11
C LYS A 44 -16.37 -13.07 -3.51
N LEU A 45 -16.93 -11.87 -3.63
CA LEU A 45 -17.45 -11.32 -4.88
C LEU A 45 -16.66 -10.08 -5.31
N ALA A 46 -15.91 -10.16 -6.41
CA ALA A 46 -15.02 -9.08 -6.85
C ALA A 46 -15.66 -7.67 -6.90
N CYS A 47 -16.97 -7.58 -7.17
CA CYS A 47 -17.73 -6.33 -7.14
C CYS A 47 -17.75 -5.65 -5.77
N SER A 48 -18.03 -6.41 -4.71
CA SER A 48 -18.15 -5.86 -3.36
C SER A 48 -16.77 -5.45 -2.83
N PHE A 49 -15.73 -6.25 -3.09
CA PHE A 49 -14.34 -5.88 -2.82
C PHE A 49 -13.95 -4.56 -3.51
N LYS A 50 -14.31 -4.41 -4.79
CA LYS A 50 -14.03 -3.18 -5.55
C LYS A 50 -14.76 -1.98 -4.95
N ALA A 51 -16.04 -2.12 -4.57
CA ALA A 51 -16.81 -1.05 -3.93
C ALA A 51 -16.19 -0.59 -2.60
N PHE A 52 -15.78 -1.51 -1.74
CA PHE A 52 -15.10 -1.18 -0.50
C PHE A 52 -13.71 -0.56 -0.73
N LEU A 53 -12.96 -1.03 -1.73
CA LEU A 53 -11.69 -0.43 -2.11
C LEU A 53 -11.86 1.01 -2.60
N THR A 54 -12.88 1.28 -3.41
CA THR A 54 -13.19 2.65 -3.85
C THR A 54 -13.61 3.54 -2.69
N LEU A 55 -14.41 3.04 -1.75
CA LEU A 55 -14.81 3.78 -0.55
C LEU A 55 -13.59 4.11 0.32
N ALA A 56 -12.70 3.13 0.55
CA ALA A 56 -11.47 3.33 1.30
C ALA A 56 -10.54 4.33 0.60
N SER A 57 -10.47 4.30 -0.74
CA SER A 57 -9.72 5.30 -1.52
C SER A 57 -10.25 6.71 -1.33
N ILE A 58 -11.57 6.89 -1.36
CA ILE A 58 -12.22 8.19 -1.14
C ILE A 58 -11.96 8.68 0.30
N MET A 59 -12.07 7.79 1.29
CA MET A 59 -11.82 8.13 2.69
C MET A 59 -10.36 8.53 2.94
N VAL A 60 -9.39 7.84 2.30
CA VAL A 60 -7.97 8.23 2.40
C VAL A 60 -7.68 9.53 1.65
N TRP A 61 -8.43 9.85 0.59
CA TRP A 61 -8.29 11.10 -0.15
C TRP A 61 -8.90 12.31 0.60
N LEU A 62 -9.98 12.10 1.34
CA LEU A 62 -10.64 13.12 2.17
C LEU A 62 -9.96 13.37 3.53
N ALA A 63 -9.13 12.43 4.00
CA ALA A 63 -8.46 12.48 5.31
C ALA A 63 -7.10 13.16 5.23
#